data_AF-A0A251UDC3-F1
#
_entry.id   AF-A0A251UDC3-F1
#
_cell.length_a   1.000
_cell.length_b   1.000
_cell.length_c   1.000
_cell.angle_alpha   90.00
_cell.angle_beta   90.00
_cell.angle_gamma   90.00
#
_symmetry.space_group_name_H-M   'P 1'
#
loop_
_entity.id
_entity.type
_entity.pdbx_description
1 polymer ?
#
loop_
_entity_poly.entity_id
_entity_poly.type
_entity_poly.pdbx_seq_one_letter_code
_entity_poly.pdbx_strand_id
1 'polypeptide(L)'
;MKFSSVAFFVFCNLLIIMAATLTGAEDEKSAMCYFLHWEGPCPEENCENDCIRVGYSDGICRSHMLRQQSGDPDACYCIGPCQN
;
A
#
# COMPACT_ATOMS: atom_id res chain seq x y z
N MET A 1 20.68 -36.89 -42.15
CA MET A 1 21.13 -35.78 -41.29
C MET A 1 20.06 -35.53 -40.24
N LYS A 2 20.29 -35.98 -39.00
CA LYS A 2 19.35 -35.91 -37.87
C LYS A 2 19.96 -34.94 -36.83
N PHE A 3 19.70 -33.65 -36.98
CA PHE A 3 20.15 -32.62 -36.03
C PHE A 3 19.07 -31.56 -35.73
N SER A 4 17.80 -31.84 -36.01
CA SER A 4 16.72 -30.85 -35.80
C SER A 4 16.14 -30.83 -34.38
N SER A 5 16.45 -31.81 -33.52
CA SER A 5 15.78 -31.91 -32.21
C SER A 5 16.51 -31.20 -31.06
N VAL A 6 17.78 -30.83 -31.19
CA VAL A 6 18.53 -30.20 -30.08
C VAL A 6 18.27 -28.70 -29.98
N ALA A 7 18.04 -28.02 -31.11
CA ALA A 7 17.83 -26.56 -31.15
C ALA A 7 16.50 -26.12 -30.50
N PHE A 8 15.47 -26.97 -30.53
CA PHE A 8 14.17 -26.65 -29.92
C PHE A 8 14.22 -26.61 -28.39
N PHE A 9 14.99 -27.50 -27.75
CA PHE A 9 15.08 -27.52 -26.29
C PHE A 9 15.86 -26.33 -25.72
N VAL A 10 16.81 -25.77 -26.46
CA VAL A 10 17.60 -24.62 -26.00
C VAL A 10 16.75 -23.33 -25.99
N PHE A 11 15.89 -23.13 -26.99
CA PHE A 11 15.02 -21.96 -27.06
C PHE A 11 13.93 -21.95 -25.97
N CYS A 12 13.36 -23.10 -25.61
CA CYS A 12 12.39 -23.16 -24.51
C CYS A 12 13.01 -22.84 -23.15
N ASN A 13 14.26 -23.25 -22.90
CA ASN A 13 14.92 -22.96 -21.62
C ASN A 13 15.33 -21.49 -21.48
N LEU A 14 15.67 -20.79 -22.57
CA LEU A 14 16.00 -19.35 -22.53
C LEU A 14 14.78 -18.46 -22.25
N LEU A 15 13.59 -18.82 -22.75
CA LEU A 15 12.36 -18.05 -22.51
C LEU A 15 11.90 -18.13 -21.05
N ILE A 16 12.16 -19.26 -20.37
CA ILE A 16 11.79 -19.44 -18.95
C ILE A 16 12.64 -18.54 -18.04
N ILE A 17 13.91 -18.31 -18.39
CA ILE A 17 14.83 -17.51 -17.55
C ILE A 17 14.47 -16.01 -17.57
N MET A 18 13.97 -15.47 -18.69
CA MET A 18 13.55 -14.06 -18.76
C MET A 18 12.19 -13.77 -18.11
N ALA A 19 11.37 -14.79 -17.86
CA ALA A 19 10.14 -14.63 -17.09
C ALA A 19 10.39 -14.62 -15.57
N ALA A 20 11.45 -15.30 -15.10
CA ALA A 20 11.76 -15.42 -13.68
C ALA A 20 12.46 -14.19 -13.08
N THR A 21 13.06 -13.33 -13.90
CA THR A 21 13.73 -12.11 -13.42
C THR A 21 12.81 -10.89 -13.29
N LEU A 22 11.57 -10.96 -13.78
CA LEU A 22 10.59 -9.86 -13.63
C LEU A 22 9.73 -9.97 -12.36
N THR A 23 9.83 -11.07 -11.60
CA THR A 23 8.96 -11.31 -10.43
C THR A 23 9.55 -10.80 -9.11
N GLY A 24 10.72 -10.13 -9.16
CA GLY A 24 11.40 -9.56 -7.99
C GLY A 24 11.07 -8.09 -7.71
N ALA A 25 9.92 -7.61 -8.17
CA ALA A 25 9.28 -6.41 -7.61
C ALA A 25 8.07 -6.89 -6.81
N GLU A 26 8.35 -7.71 -5.79
CA GLU A 26 7.45 -7.83 -4.66
C GLU A 26 7.46 -6.43 -4.04
N ASP A 27 6.52 -5.60 -4.48
CA ASP A 27 6.05 -4.43 -3.75
C ASP A 27 5.91 -4.92 -2.31
N GLU A 28 6.90 -4.56 -1.49
CA GLU A 28 6.85 -4.73 -0.06
C GLU A 28 5.60 -3.96 0.34
N LYS A 29 4.49 -4.68 0.42
CA LYS A 29 3.19 -4.14 0.79
C LYS A 29 3.30 -3.86 2.28
N SER A 30 4.08 -2.83 2.60
CA SER A 30 4.27 -2.27 3.91
C SER A 30 2.85 -2.00 4.37
N ALA A 31 2.37 -2.81 5.31
CA ALA A 31 1.00 -2.74 5.74
C ALA A 31 0.79 -1.32 6.26
N MET A 32 -0.11 -0.56 5.65
CA MET A 32 -0.45 0.76 6.12
C MET A 32 -1.51 0.64 7.20
N CYS A 33 -1.24 1.24 8.35
CA CYS A 33 -2.13 1.29 9.50
C CYS A 33 -2.72 2.69 9.65
N TYR A 34 -3.92 2.74 10.24
CA TYR A 34 -4.58 3.98 10.62
C TYR A 34 -4.32 4.23 12.11
N PHE A 35 -3.77 5.39 12.42
CA PHE A 35 -3.45 5.83 13.78
C PHE A 35 -4.33 7.01 14.14
N LEU A 36 -5.10 6.91 15.22
CA LEU A 36 -5.92 8.02 15.69
C LEU A 36 -5.03 9.19 16.11
N HIS A 37 -5.20 10.34 15.46
CA HIS A 37 -4.45 11.55 15.78
C HIS A 37 -5.21 12.43 16.79
N TRP A 38 -6.50 12.67 16.54
CA TRP A 38 -7.39 13.40 17.44
C TRP A 38 -8.87 13.10 17.14
N GLU A 39 -9.73 13.38 18.12
CA GLU A 39 -11.19 13.28 18.03
C GLU A 39 -11.81 14.68 18.03
N GLY A 40 -12.76 14.94 17.14
CA GLY A 40 -13.43 16.21 16.96
C GLY A 40 -13.85 16.48 15.50
N PRO A 41 -14.45 17.65 15.22
CA PRO A 41 -14.83 18.03 13.87
C PRO A 41 -13.62 17.99 12.94
N CYS A 42 -13.64 17.12 11.93
CA CYS A 42 -12.46 16.85 11.09
C CYS A 42 -12.52 17.54 9.72
N PRO A 43 -11.83 18.67 9.52
CA PRO A 43 -11.58 19.21 8.19
C PRO A 43 -10.44 18.43 7.53
N GLU A 44 -10.73 17.80 6.39
CA GLU A 44 -9.84 16.88 5.66
C GLU A 44 -8.46 17.50 5.40
N GLU A 45 -8.43 18.74 4.92
CA GLU A 45 -7.18 19.47 4.64
C GLU A 45 -6.29 19.65 5.87
N ASN A 46 -6.86 19.89 7.06
CA ASN A 46 -6.05 20.04 8.27
C ASN A 46 -5.54 18.69 8.76
N CYS A 47 -6.39 17.65 8.69
CA CYS A 47 -6.01 16.30 9.10
C CYS A 47 -4.84 15.77 8.26
N GLU A 48 -4.92 15.89 6.94
CA GLU A 48 -3.85 15.51 6.01
C GLU A 48 -2.56 16.28 6.32
N ASN A 49 -2.62 17.61 6.41
CA ASN A 49 -1.45 18.46 6.65
C ASN A 49 -0.77 18.18 8.00
N ASP A 50 -1.54 17.98 9.07
CA ASP A 50 -0.99 17.66 10.39
C ASP A 50 -0.36 16.26 10.41
N CYS A 51 -1.00 15.27 9.78
CA CYS A 51 -0.45 13.92 9.66
C CYS A 51 0.88 13.92 8.89
N ILE A 52 0.94 14.60 7.74
CA ILE A 52 2.16 14.75 6.95
C ILE A 52 3.26 15.47 7.75
N ARG A 53 2.91 16.52 8.52
CA ARG A 53 3.87 17.25 9.37
C ARG A 53 4.50 16.37 10.45
N VAL A 54 3.75 15.40 10.97
CA VAL A 54 4.23 14.45 11.99
C VAL A 54 5.03 13.29 11.37
N GLY A 55 5.07 13.19 10.03
CA GLY A 55 5.83 12.18 9.30
C GLY A 55 5.02 10.96 8.86
N TYR A 56 3.69 11.06 8.88
CA TYR A 56 2.81 10.08 8.26
C TYR A 56 2.69 10.31 6.75
N SER A 57 2.24 9.29 6.02
CA SER A 57 2.10 9.37 4.56
C SER A 57 0.87 10.17 4.13
N ASP A 58 -0.20 10.12 4.94
CA ASP A 58 -1.49 10.75 4.63
C ASP A 58 -2.34 10.87 5.92
N GLY A 59 -3.46 11.58 5.87
CA GLY A 59 -4.44 11.73 6.95
C GLY A 59 -5.88 11.69 6.43
N ILE A 60 -6.74 10.90 7.08
CA ILE A 60 -8.15 10.75 6.69
C ILE A 60 -9.09 11.08 7.84
N CYS A 61 -10.13 11.83 7.53
CA CYS A 61 -11.25 12.07 8.42
C CYS A 61 -12.22 10.87 8.40
N ARG A 62 -12.50 10.28 9.57
CA ARG A 62 -13.49 9.21 9.73
C ARG A 62 -14.26 9.37 11.02
N SER A 63 -15.48 8.84 11.04
CA SER A 63 -16.25 8.77 12.28
C SER A 63 -15.60 7.81 13.27
N HIS A 64 -15.39 8.23 14.51
CA HIS A 64 -14.91 7.39 15.59
C HIS A 64 -15.99 6.34 15.93
N MET A 65 -15.58 5.08 16.09
CA MET A 65 -16.51 3.92 16.15
C MET A 65 -17.59 4.01 17.26
N LEU A 66 -17.42 4.91 18.23
CA LEU A 66 -18.37 5.13 19.33
C LEU A 66 -19.44 6.18 19.02
N ARG A 67 -19.31 6.97 17.95
CA ARG A 67 -20.14 8.14 17.64
C ARG A 67 -20.74 8.11 16.24
N GLN A 68 -21.28 6.96 15.86
CA GLN A 68 -21.95 6.73 14.58
C GLN A 68 -23.31 7.45 14.44
N GLN A 69 -23.45 8.66 15.00
CA GLN A 69 -24.72 9.39 15.13
C GLN A 69 -24.76 10.70 14.35
N SER A 70 -23.61 11.30 14.03
CA SER A 70 -23.52 12.47 13.14
C SER A 70 -22.95 12.05 11.79
N GLY A 71 -23.59 12.46 10.70
CA GLY A 71 -23.13 12.15 9.33
C GLY A 71 -21.77 12.76 8.97
N ASP A 72 -21.19 13.57 9.86
CA ASP A 72 -19.89 14.20 9.70
C ASP A 72 -18.78 13.38 10.36
N PRO A 73 -17.57 13.32 9.76
CA PRO A 73 -16.43 12.66 10.37
C PRO A 73 -15.98 13.42 11.62
N ASP A 74 -15.89 12.69 12.74
CA ASP A 74 -15.56 13.24 14.06
C ASP A 74 -14.20 12.75 14.61
N ALA A 75 -13.32 12.27 13.75
CA ALA A 75 -11.94 11.96 14.11
C ALA A 75 -10.99 12.02 12.90
N CYS A 76 -9.73 12.38 13.17
CA CYS A 76 -8.64 12.36 12.22
C CYS A 76 -7.75 11.12 12.46
N TYR A 77 -7.47 10.37 11.40
CA TYR A 77 -6.58 9.22 11.41
C TYR A 77 -5.40 9.43 10.47
N CYS A 78 -4.18 9.31 10.98
CA CYS A 78 -2.99 9.33 10.15
C CYS A 78 -2.68 7.94 9.57
N ILE A 79 -2.23 7.89 8.33
CA ILE A 79 -1.88 6.68 7.60
C ILE A 79 -0.36 6.56 7.57
N GLY A 80 0.17 5.46 8.08
CA GLY A 80 1.61 5.19 8.04
C GLY A 80 1.91 3.71 8.16
N PRO A 81 3.19 3.32 8.10
CA PRO A 81 3.58 1.93 8.23
C PRO A 81 3.12 1.38 9.58
N CYS A 82 2.50 0.20 9.57
CA CYS A 82 2.17 -0.52 10.79
C CYS A 82 3.47 -0.81 11.55
N GLN A 83 3.61 -0.23 12.74
CA GLN A 83 4.70 -0.62 13.64
C GLN A 83 4.35 -2.00 14.20
N ASN A 84 5.17 -2.99 13.86
CA ASN A 84 5.00 -4.39 14.22
C ASN A 84 5.36 -4.66 15.69
#